data_AF-A0ABD4L830-F1
#
_entry.id   AF-A0ABD4L830-F1
#
_cell.length_a   1.000
_cell.length_b   1.000
_cell.length_c   1.000
_cell.angle_alpha   90.00
_cell.angle_beta   90.00
_cell.angle_gamma   90.00
#
_symmetry.space_group_name_H-M   'P 1'
#
loop_
_entity.id
_entity.type
_entity.pdbx_description
1 polymer ?
#
loop_
_entity_poly.entity_id
_entity_poly.type
_entity_poly.pdbx_seq_one_letter_code
_entity_poly.pdbx_strand_id
1 'polypeptide(L)'
;SFLYTHFEEICEICKQYDVAFSLGDGLRPGSVADANDEAQFAELETLGELTRIAWKHDVQVMIEGPGHVPMHLIKENMDKQLSECDEAPFYTLGPLTTDIAPGYDHITSGIGAAMIGWYGCAMLCYVTPKEHLGLPNKDDVKTGIITYKIAAHAADLAKGHPAAQRRDNALSKARFEFRWEDQFNLGLDPDTAREYHDETLPKDSAKVAHFCSMCGPKFCSMKISQEVRDYASEHGLDGDQEAVMKGMEEQAEKFRHTGSELYQEV
;
A
#
# COMPACT_ATOMS: atom_id res chain seq x y z
N SER A 1 -16.67 3.12 34.12
CA SER A 1 -15.29 3.65 33.98
C SER A 1 -15.24 5.05 34.58
N PHE A 2 -14.24 5.41 35.39
CA PHE A 2 -14.14 6.78 35.91
C PHE A 2 -13.82 7.80 34.79
N LEU A 3 -13.10 7.37 33.75
CA LEU A 3 -12.82 8.20 32.58
C LEU A 3 -14.11 8.63 31.87
N TYR A 4 -15.07 7.72 31.77
CA TYR A 4 -16.40 8.02 31.23
C TYR A 4 -17.17 8.98 32.15
N THR A 5 -17.21 8.69 33.46
CA THR A 5 -17.95 9.51 34.43
C THR A 5 -17.44 10.95 34.52
N HIS A 6 -16.13 11.15 34.36
CA HIS A 6 -15.47 12.46 34.45
C HIS A 6 -15.07 13.03 33.08
N PHE A 7 -15.68 12.56 31.98
CA PHE A 7 -15.21 12.90 30.63
C PHE A 7 -15.27 14.41 30.31
N GLU A 8 -16.31 15.12 30.75
CA GLU A 8 -16.39 16.59 30.58
C GLU A 8 -15.27 17.33 31.34
N GLU A 9 -14.88 16.86 32.53
CA GLU A 9 -13.75 17.44 33.28
C GLU A 9 -12.43 17.23 32.54
N ILE A 10 -12.26 16.08 31.89
CA ILE A 10 -11.10 15.80 31.04
C ILE A 10 -11.12 16.72 29.80
N CYS A 11 -12.28 16.96 29.19
CA CYS A 11 -12.43 17.88 28.07
C CYS A 11 -11.97 19.30 28.45
N GLU A 12 -12.36 19.80 29.62
CA GLU A 12 -11.92 21.11 30.12
C GLU A 12 -10.40 21.20 30.24
N ILE A 13 -9.74 20.13 30.71
CA ILE A 13 -8.27 20.07 30.78
C ILE A 13 -7.66 20.07 29.38
N CYS A 14 -8.11 19.20 28.47
CA CYS A 14 -7.61 19.11 27.11
C CYS A 14 -7.76 20.44 26.34
N LYS A 15 -8.87 21.16 26.55
CA LYS A 15 -9.15 22.47 25.96
C LYS A 15 -8.11 23.52 26.35
N GLN A 16 -7.59 23.49 27.58
CA GLN A 16 -6.58 24.46 28.03
C GLN A 16 -5.26 24.36 27.24
N TYR A 17 -4.97 23.19 26.66
CA TYR A 17 -3.67 22.88 26.07
C TYR A 17 -3.75 22.45 24.60
N ASP A 18 -4.94 22.50 23.99
CA ASP A 18 -5.19 22.01 22.62
C ASP A 18 -4.72 20.56 22.42
N VAL A 19 -5.03 19.70 23.39
CA VAL A 19 -4.75 18.26 23.31
C VAL A 19 -5.94 17.57 22.65
N ALA A 20 -5.71 16.95 21.50
CA ALA A 20 -6.71 16.15 20.82
C ALA A 20 -6.97 14.82 21.56
N PHE A 21 -8.21 14.35 21.54
CA PHE A 21 -8.56 13.00 21.98
C PHE A 21 -8.26 11.98 20.88
N SER A 22 -7.61 10.90 21.29
CA SER A 22 -7.67 9.59 20.62
C SER A 22 -8.54 8.70 21.48
N LEU A 23 -9.80 8.50 21.09
CA LEU A 23 -10.74 7.70 21.88
C LEU A 23 -10.44 6.22 21.66
N GLY A 24 -9.85 5.58 22.67
CA GLY A 24 -9.27 4.24 22.59
C GLY A 24 -10.30 3.12 22.41
N ASP A 25 -9.87 2.08 21.70
CA ASP A 25 -10.63 0.86 21.39
C ASP A 25 -10.30 -0.28 22.37
N GLY A 26 -10.67 -0.07 23.64
CA GLY A 26 -10.35 -1.00 24.74
C GLY A 26 -10.95 -2.40 24.57
N LEU A 27 -12.01 -2.54 23.78
CA LEU A 27 -12.73 -3.78 23.46
C LEU A 27 -12.53 -4.22 21.99
N ARG A 28 -11.44 -3.79 21.34
CA ARG A 28 -11.11 -4.23 19.97
C ARG A 28 -10.89 -5.76 19.90
N PRO A 29 -11.18 -6.38 18.74
CA PRO A 29 -10.95 -7.81 18.54
C PRO A 29 -9.45 -8.15 18.49
N GLY A 30 -9.06 -9.15 19.29
CA GLY A 30 -7.71 -9.73 19.33
C GLY A 30 -7.58 -11.03 18.52
N SER A 31 -8.64 -11.46 17.85
CA SER A 31 -8.66 -12.59 16.93
C SER A 31 -9.70 -12.36 15.83
N VAL A 32 -9.57 -13.02 14.68
CA VAL A 32 -10.58 -12.91 13.60
C VAL A 32 -11.96 -13.42 14.02
N ALA A 33 -12.03 -14.27 15.05
CA ALA A 33 -13.28 -14.84 15.53
C ALA A 33 -14.11 -13.85 16.36
N ASP A 34 -13.45 -12.90 17.02
CA ASP A 34 -14.08 -11.90 17.87
C ASP A 34 -14.42 -10.61 17.09
N ALA A 35 -14.06 -10.56 15.80
CA ALA A 35 -14.29 -9.39 14.96
C ALA A 35 -15.79 -9.10 14.79
N ASN A 36 -16.15 -7.83 15.00
CA ASN A 36 -17.50 -7.28 14.87
C ASN A 36 -18.48 -7.85 15.89
N ASP A 37 -17.99 -8.28 17.06
CA ASP A 37 -18.86 -8.71 18.14
C ASP A 37 -19.61 -7.53 18.81
N GLU A 38 -20.55 -7.88 19.69
CA GLU A 38 -21.38 -6.89 20.39
C GLU A 38 -20.54 -5.97 21.29
N ALA A 39 -19.47 -6.48 21.90
CA ALA A 39 -18.62 -5.70 22.78
C ALA A 39 -17.86 -4.61 22.03
N GLN A 40 -17.28 -4.95 20.88
CA GLN A 40 -16.58 -4.00 20.01
C GLN A 40 -17.53 -2.88 19.56
N PHE A 41 -18.72 -3.22 19.06
CA PHE A 41 -19.63 -2.21 18.53
C PHE A 41 -20.32 -1.39 19.62
N ALA A 42 -20.61 -1.96 20.78
CA ALA A 42 -21.10 -1.19 21.93
C ALA A 42 -20.09 -0.12 22.38
N GLU A 43 -18.78 -0.45 22.35
CA GLU A 43 -17.74 0.55 22.62
C GLU A 43 -17.75 1.63 21.54
N LEU A 44 -17.71 1.27 20.25
CA LEU A 44 -17.68 2.23 19.14
C LEU A 44 -18.84 3.24 19.19
N GLU A 45 -20.07 2.76 19.43
CA GLU A 45 -21.25 3.61 19.60
C GLU A 45 -21.10 4.59 20.77
N THR A 46 -20.52 4.10 21.88
CA THR A 46 -20.19 4.93 23.05
C THR A 46 -19.13 5.97 22.70
N LEU A 47 -18.10 5.64 21.91
CA LEU A 47 -17.09 6.60 21.47
C LEU A 47 -17.70 7.71 20.60
N GLY A 48 -18.73 7.39 19.81
CA GLY A 48 -19.54 8.39 19.10
C GLY A 48 -20.24 9.37 20.03
N GLU A 49 -20.83 8.87 21.13
CA GLU A 49 -21.41 9.75 22.17
C GLU A 49 -20.36 10.67 22.79
N LEU A 50 -19.22 10.11 23.19
CA LEU A 50 -18.11 10.88 23.76
C LEU A 50 -17.54 11.91 22.79
N THR A 51 -17.51 11.60 21.49
CA THR A 51 -17.11 12.55 20.44
C THR A 51 -18.00 13.79 20.44
N ARG A 52 -19.33 13.59 20.45
CA ARG A 52 -20.30 14.69 20.50
C ARG A 52 -20.18 15.50 21.79
N ILE A 53 -19.81 14.87 22.91
CA ILE A 53 -19.51 15.59 24.16
C ILE A 53 -18.25 16.44 23.97
N ALA A 54 -17.12 15.85 23.57
CA ALA A 54 -15.86 16.57 23.38
C ALA A 54 -15.98 17.75 22.40
N TRP A 55 -16.74 17.60 21.31
CA TRP A 55 -17.02 18.69 20.37
C TRP A 55 -17.84 19.85 20.96
N LYS A 56 -18.74 19.60 21.93
CA LYS A 56 -19.41 20.70 22.66
C LYS A 56 -18.42 21.52 23.48
N HIS A 57 -17.30 20.93 23.87
CA HIS A 57 -16.20 21.61 24.57
C HIS A 57 -15.15 22.17 23.60
N ASP A 58 -15.34 22.11 22.28
CA ASP A 58 -14.37 22.50 21.24
C ASP A 58 -13.04 21.72 21.31
N VAL A 59 -13.07 20.45 21.73
CA VAL A 59 -11.88 19.59 21.77
C VAL A 59 -11.80 18.72 20.52
N GLN A 60 -10.64 18.66 19.88
CA GLN A 60 -10.39 17.84 18.69
C GLN A 60 -10.47 16.34 19.02
N VAL A 61 -11.03 15.51 18.13
CA VAL A 61 -11.24 14.08 18.38
C VAL A 61 -10.86 13.25 17.15
N MET A 62 -10.23 12.10 17.38
CA MET A 62 -10.19 10.95 16.49
C MET A 62 -10.61 9.68 17.25
N ILE A 63 -11.08 8.68 16.53
CA ILE A 63 -11.57 7.40 17.07
C ILE A 63 -10.54 6.31 16.80
N GLU A 64 -10.17 5.51 17.79
CA GLU A 64 -9.37 4.30 17.57
C GLU A 64 -10.26 3.13 17.11
N GLY A 65 -9.70 2.22 16.32
CA GLY A 65 -10.43 1.13 15.70
C GLY A 65 -9.61 -0.15 15.52
N PRO A 66 -10.29 -1.23 15.11
CA PRO A 66 -9.96 -2.61 15.47
C PRO A 66 -8.58 -3.11 15.06
N GLY A 67 -8.23 -4.21 15.73
CA GLY A 67 -7.01 -4.99 15.51
C GLY A 67 -7.18 -6.13 14.50
N HIS A 68 -7.87 -7.22 14.85
CA HIS A 68 -7.98 -8.42 14.01
C HIS A 68 -9.34 -8.49 13.32
N VAL A 69 -9.38 -8.35 11.99
CA VAL A 69 -10.64 -8.32 11.22
C VAL A 69 -10.45 -8.99 9.86
N PRO A 70 -11.17 -10.09 9.55
CA PRO A 70 -11.09 -10.71 8.24
C PRO A 70 -11.66 -9.78 7.16
N MET A 71 -11.08 -9.83 5.95
CA MET A 71 -11.34 -8.83 4.89
C MET A 71 -12.82 -8.54 4.58
N HIS A 72 -13.68 -9.54 4.66
CA HIS A 72 -15.12 -9.41 4.37
C HIS A 72 -15.88 -8.56 5.41
N LEU A 73 -15.31 -8.35 6.60
CA LEU A 73 -15.90 -7.56 7.70
C LEU A 73 -15.31 -6.14 7.81
N ILE A 74 -14.23 -5.83 7.08
CA ILE A 74 -13.56 -4.53 7.16
C ILE A 74 -14.49 -3.39 6.75
N LYS A 75 -15.33 -3.59 5.72
CA LYS A 75 -16.22 -2.55 5.22
C LYS A 75 -17.28 -2.14 6.25
N GLU A 76 -17.84 -3.11 6.98
CA GLU A 76 -18.82 -2.86 8.04
C GLU A 76 -18.24 -2.00 9.16
N ASN A 77 -16.98 -2.23 9.56
CA ASN A 77 -16.31 -1.39 10.56
C ASN A 77 -16.23 0.07 10.14
N MET A 78 -15.84 0.33 8.88
CA MET A 78 -15.76 1.70 8.37
C MET A 78 -17.15 2.35 8.28
N ASP A 79 -18.14 1.63 7.76
CA ASP A 79 -19.51 2.15 7.61
C ASP A 79 -20.13 2.50 8.97
N LYS A 80 -19.93 1.63 9.97
CA LYS A 80 -20.42 1.87 11.32
C LYS A 80 -19.70 3.03 11.99
N GLN A 81 -18.38 3.14 11.84
CA GLN A 81 -17.65 4.27 12.40
C GLN A 81 -18.11 5.62 11.82
N LEU A 82 -18.29 5.71 10.49
CA LEU A 82 -18.80 6.93 9.85
C LEU A 82 -20.18 7.31 10.37
N SER A 83 -21.06 6.32 10.53
CA SER A 83 -22.45 6.53 11.01
C SER A 83 -22.53 6.91 12.48
N GLU A 84 -21.82 6.21 13.37
CA GLU A 84 -21.97 6.36 14.82
C GLU A 84 -21.10 7.50 15.39
N CYS A 85 -19.98 7.79 14.74
CA CYS A 85 -18.98 8.76 15.20
C CYS A 85 -18.94 10.05 14.36
N ASP A 86 -20.02 10.36 13.63
CA ASP A 86 -20.21 11.63 12.91
C ASP A 86 -19.03 11.98 11.97
N GLU A 87 -18.49 10.98 11.27
CA GLU A 87 -17.34 11.12 10.36
C GLU A 87 -16.04 11.65 11.02
N ALA A 88 -15.90 11.54 12.35
CA ALA A 88 -14.64 11.83 13.02
C ALA A 88 -13.48 11.01 12.43
N PRO A 89 -12.24 11.54 12.39
CA PRO A 89 -11.09 10.80 11.86
C PRO A 89 -10.92 9.44 12.53
N PHE A 90 -10.80 8.38 11.73
CA PHE A 90 -10.59 7.03 12.24
C PHE A 90 -9.09 6.66 12.27
N TYR A 91 -8.67 5.94 13.30
CA TYR A 91 -7.29 5.53 13.56
C TYR A 91 -7.23 4.03 13.90
N THR A 92 -6.77 3.19 12.98
CA THR A 92 -6.88 1.72 13.12
C THR A 92 -5.55 1.01 13.35
N LEU A 93 -5.54 -0.07 14.14
CA LEU A 93 -4.38 -0.95 14.30
C LEU A 93 -4.39 -2.07 13.24
N GLY A 94 -3.90 -1.77 12.04
CA GLY A 94 -4.07 -2.65 10.88
C GLY A 94 -5.38 -2.34 10.14
N PRO A 95 -6.35 -3.27 10.05
CA PRO A 95 -6.45 -4.52 10.82
C PRO A 95 -5.71 -5.73 10.23
N LEU A 96 -5.31 -6.68 11.09
CA LEU A 96 -4.79 -8.00 10.70
C LEU A 96 -5.89 -8.82 10.05
N THR A 97 -5.67 -9.27 8.82
CA THR A 97 -6.69 -10.04 8.07
C THR A 97 -6.71 -11.53 8.39
N THR A 98 -5.71 -12.03 9.13
CA THR A 98 -5.57 -13.42 9.52
C THR A 98 -4.59 -13.57 10.69
N ASP A 99 -4.80 -14.56 11.55
CA ASP A 99 -4.04 -14.77 12.79
C ASP A 99 -2.92 -15.80 12.65
N ILE A 100 -2.79 -16.42 11.47
CA ILE A 100 -1.99 -17.64 11.30
C ILE A 100 -0.53 -17.39 10.90
N ALA A 101 -0.08 -16.13 10.87
CA ALA A 101 1.24 -15.76 10.36
C ALA A 101 2.08 -14.88 11.30
N PRO A 102 2.23 -15.25 12.59
CA PRO A 102 3.10 -14.51 13.50
C PRO A 102 4.54 -14.46 12.95
N GLY A 103 5.18 -13.29 13.04
CA GLY A 103 6.44 -13.01 12.33
C GLY A 103 6.23 -12.24 11.01
N TYR A 104 5.01 -12.23 10.49
CA TYR A 104 4.63 -11.58 9.25
C TYR A 104 3.39 -10.68 9.42
N ASP A 105 3.09 -10.26 10.65
CA ASP A 105 1.87 -9.51 10.94
C ASP A 105 1.86 -8.11 10.34
N HIS A 106 3.02 -7.49 10.10
CA HIS A 106 3.14 -6.30 9.26
C HIS A 106 2.52 -6.50 7.85
N ILE A 107 2.58 -7.71 7.29
CA ILE A 107 1.99 -8.04 5.99
C ILE A 107 0.48 -8.31 6.14
N THR A 108 0.10 -9.16 7.10
CA THR A 108 -1.32 -9.50 7.33
C THR A 108 -2.15 -8.25 7.64
N SER A 109 -1.60 -7.36 8.45
CA SER A 109 -2.19 -6.06 8.76
C SER A 109 -2.09 -5.05 7.62
N GLY A 110 -0.98 -5.05 6.85
CA GLY A 110 -0.82 -4.17 5.70
C GLY A 110 -1.92 -4.32 4.65
N ILE A 111 -2.45 -5.54 4.49
CA ILE A 111 -3.61 -5.82 3.62
C ILE A 111 -4.85 -5.10 4.16
N GLY A 112 -5.21 -5.33 5.43
CA GLY A 112 -6.39 -4.71 6.02
C GLY A 112 -6.26 -3.20 6.14
N ALA A 113 -5.06 -2.70 6.46
CA ALA A 113 -4.74 -1.28 6.55
C ALA A 113 -4.95 -0.56 5.21
N ALA A 114 -4.51 -1.15 4.10
CA ALA A 114 -4.77 -0.61 2.77
C ALA A 114 -6.27 -0.59 2.43
N MET A 115 -7.01 -1.64 2.81
CA MET A 115 -8.45 -1.73 2.58
C MET A 115 -9.24 -0.70 3.39
N ILE A 116 -9.01 -0.63 4.70
CA ILE A 116 -9.75 0.30 5.57
C ILE A 116 -9.32 1.75 5.32
N GLY A 117 -8.04 1.98 4.99
CA GLY A 117 -7.54 3.27 4.51
C GLY A 117 -8.24 3.70 3.23
N TRP A 118 -8.44 2.78 2.27
CA TRP A 118 -9.20 3.06 1.06
C TRP A 118 -10.66 3.40 1.37
N TYR A 119 -11.29 2.68 2.30
CA TYR A 119 -12.67 2.93 2.69
C TYR A 119 -12.89 4.24 3.45
N GLY A 120 -11.84 4.86 4.01
CA GLY A 120 -11.95 6.20 4.61
C GLY A 120 -11.12 6.42 5.88
N CYS A 121 -10.42 5.41 6.40
CA CYS A 121 -9.61 5.57 7.60
C CYS A 121 -8.54 6.66 7.42
N ALA A 122 -8.39 7.53 8.43
CA ALA A 122 -7.56 8.73 8.34
C ALA A 122 -6.11 8.46 8.76
N MET A 123 -5.88 7.57 9.72
CA MET A 123 -4.55 7.23 10.21
C MET A 123 -4.43 5.72 10.46
N LEU A 124 -3.26 5.15 10.18
CA LEU A 124 -3.02 3.72 10.29
C LEU A 124 -1.88 3.49 11.30
N CYS A 125 -2.19 2.85 12.42
CA CYS A 125 -1.17 2.41 13.37
C CYS A 125 -0.46 1.22 12.76
N TYR A 126 0.85 1.34 12.61
CA TYR A 126 1.67 0.28 12.07
C TYR A 126 1.72 -0.95 12.97
N VAL A 127 1.95 -2.11 12.35
CA VAL A 127 2.20 -3.38 13.03
C VAL A 127 3.58 -3.85 12.58
N THR A 128 4.39 -4.30 13.52
CA THR A 128 5.77 -4.74 13.22
C THR A 128 5.81 -6.22 12.84
N PRO A 129 6.90 -6.71 12.22
CA PRO A 129 7.08 -8.15 12.01
C PRO A 129 7.02 -8.97 13.30
N LYS A 130 7.46 -8.40 14.43
CA LYS A 130 7.50 -9.08 15.74
C LYS A 130 6.24 -8.91 16.58
N GLU A 131 5.17 -8.36 16.03
CA GLU A 131 3.88 -8.37 16.71
C GLU A 131 3.55 -9.80 17.15
N HIS A 132 2.96 -9.93 18.34
CA HIS A 132 2.68 -11.21 19.00
C HIS A 132 3.90 -12.08 19.37
N LEU A 133 5.13 -11.61 19.14
CA LEU A 133 6.37 -12.38 19.41
C LEU A 133 7.34 -11.68 20.36
N GLY A 134 7.42 -10.35 20.33
CA GLY A 134 8.29 -9.61 21.25
C GLY A 134 8.54 -8.17 20.81
N LEU A 135 9.45 -7.49 21.52
CA LEU A 135 9.77 -6.10 21.22
C LEU A 135 10.51 -5.97 19.87
N PRO A 136 10.09 -5.03 19.01
CA PRO A 136 10.75 -4.78 17.73
C PRO A 136 12.14 -4.17 17.93
N ASN A 137 13.09 -4.56 17.08
CA ASN A 137 14.37 -3.88 16.94
C ASN A 137 14.29 -2.76 15.89
N LYS A 138 15.42 -2.09 15.61
CA LYS A 138 15.50 -1.01 14.62
C LYS A 138 15.00 -1.41 13.22
N ASP A 139 15.35 -2.61 12.76
CA ASP A 139 15.02 -3.08 11.41
C ASP A 139 13.55 -3.50 11.32
N ASP A 140 13.01 -4.08 12.40
CA ASP A 140 11.57 -4.38 12.52
C ASP A 140 10.74 -3.08 12.45
N VAL A 141 11.20 -2.00 13.11
CA VAL A 141 10.57 -0.68 13.04
C VAL A 141 10.62 -0.11 11.62
N LYS A 142 11.79 -0.14 10.96
CA LYS A 142 11.91 0.31 9.55
C LYS A 142 10.94 -0.47 8.65
N THR A 143 10.91 -1.79 8.80
CA THR A 143 10.04 -2.68 8.02
C THR A 143 8.58 -2.30 8.20
N GLY A 144 8.09 -2.19 9.44
CA GLY A 144 6.71 -1.79 9.72
C GLY A 144 6.35 -0.43 9.12
N ILE A 145 7.24 0.58 9.26
CA ILE A 145 7.01 1.92 8.70
C ILE A 145 6.90 1.87 7.18
N ILE A 146 7.83 1.20 6.49
CA ILE A 146 7.81 1.10 5.03
C ILE A 146 6.55 0.36 4.55
N THR A 147 6.19 -0.74 5.21
CA THR A 147 4.97 -1.50 4.90
C THR A 147 3.72 -0.62 5.02
N TYR A 148 3.59 0.16 6.09
CA TYR A 148 2.42 1.03 6.26
C TYR A 148 2.43 2.28 5.38
N LYS A 149 3.61 2.78 4.99
CA LYS A 149 3.71 3.81 3.94
C LYS A 149 3.23 3.28 2.58
N ILE A 150 3.50 2.01 2.27
CA ILE A 150 2.95 1.35 1.08
C ILE A 150 1.43 1.22 1.20
N ALA A 151 0.92 0.71 2.32
CA ALA A 151 -0.52 0.54 2.53
C ALA A 151 -1.29 1.87 2.43
N ALA A 152 -0.79 2.93 3.08
CA ALA A 152 -1.37 4.27 3.01
C ALA A 152 -1.35 4.84 1.58
N HIS A 153 -0.23 4.70 0.86
CA HIS A 153 -0.14 5.14 -0.54
C HIS A 153 -1.06 4.35 -1.47
N ALA A 154 -1.21 3.03 -1.24
CA ALA A 154 -2.15 2.19 -1.98
C ALA A 154 -3.59 2.63 -1.75
N ALA A 155 -3.96 2.97 -0.50
CA ALA A 155 -5.24 3.56 -0.18
C ALA A 155 -5.45 4.91 -0.89
N ASP A 156 -4.45 5.80 -0.88
CA ASP A 156 -4.52 7.09 -1.58
C ASP A 156 -4.72 6.94 -3.10
N LEU A 157 -4.06 5.96 -3.72
CA LEU A 157 -4.27 5.61 -5.12
C LEU A 157 -5.70 5.11 -5.37
N ALA A 158 -6.20 4.20 -4.54
CA ALA A 158 -7.55 3.65 -4.67
C ALA A 158 -8.65 4.70 -4.43
N LYS A 159 -8.36 5.71 -3.58
CA LYS A 159 -9.21 6.89 -3.36
C LYS A 159 -9.14 7.90 -4.51
N GLY A 160 -8.19 7.76 -5.43
CA GLY A 160 -7.96 8.75 -6.49
C GLY A 160 -7.42 10.08 -5.98
N HIS A 161 -6.63 10.08 -4.89
CA HIS A 161 -6.07 11.31 -4.33
C HIS A 161 -5.23 12.05 -5.40
N PRO A 162 -5.46 13.37 -5.65
CA PRO A 162 -4.98 14.05 -6.87
C PRO A 162 -3.47 14.01 -7.13
N ALA A 163 -2.67 13.83 -6.09
CA ALA A 163 -1.21 13.80 -6.18
C ALA A 163 -0.60 12.38 -6.13
N ALA A 164 -1.35 11.37 -5.72
CA ALA A 164 -0.81 10.04 -5.42
C ALA A 164 -0.15 9.41 -6.65
N GLN A 165 -0.89 9.34 -7.76
CA GLN A 165 -0.45 8.68 -8.99
C GLN A 165 0.79 9.32 -9.65
N ARG A 166 1.14 10.57 -9.29
CA ARG A 166 2.32 11.24 -9.86
C ARG A 166 3.61 10.51 -9.50
N ARG A 167 3.71 9.97 -8.28
CA ARG A 167 4.89 9.24 -7.82
C ARG A 167 5.03 7.92 -8.59
N ASP A 168 3.94 7.16 -8.70
CA ASP A 168 3.88 5.90 -9.47
C ASP A 168 4.27 6.10 -10.92
N ASN A 169 3.72 7.13 -11.56
CA ASN A 169 4.03 7.46 -12.95
C ASN A 169 5.50 7.87 -13.13
N ALA A 170 6.05 8.68 -12.22
CA ALA A 170 7.46 9.09 -12.27
C ALA A 170 8.41 7.90 -12.13
N LEU A 171 8.15 7.01 -11.16
CA LEU A 171 8.95 5.80 -10.93
C LEU A 171 8.79 4.82 -12.11
N SER A 172 7.58 4.62 -12.61
CA SER A 172 7.31 3.73 -13.75
C SER A 172 7.97 4.24 -15.02
N LYS A 173 7.99 5.55 -15.24
CA LYS A 173 8.71 6.18 -16.35
C LYS A 173 10.22 5.97 -16.21
N ALA A 174 10.78 6.21 -15.02
CA ALA A 174 12.21 5.94 -14.75
C ALA A 174 12.57 4.48 -15.02
N ARG A 175 11.70 3.55 -14.61
CA ARG A 175 11.85 2.11 -14.87
C ARG A 175 11.86 1.77 -16.35
N PHE A 176 10.89 2.31 -17.11
CA PHE A 176 10.78 2.04 -18.54
C PHE A 176 11.97 2.62 -19.34
N GLU A 177 12.46 3.79 -18.93
CA GLU A 177 13.61 4.48 -19.54
C GLU A 177 14.96 4.00 -18.99
N PHE A 178 14.98 2.96 -18.15
CA PHE A 178 16.18 2.40 -17.52
C PHE A 178 17.03 3.44 -16.75
N ARG A 179 16.39 4.48 -16.22
CA ARG A 179 17.00 5.47 -15.32
C ARG A 179 17.06 4.90 -13.90
N TRP A 180 17.97 3.95 -13.69
CA TRP A 180 18.06 3.16 -12.46
C TRP A 180 18.19 4.01 -11.19
N GLU A 181 19.08 5.00 -11.18
CA GLU A 181 19.25 5.89 -10.03
C GLU A 181 17.97 6.67 -9.70
N ASP A 182 17.27 7.17 -10.70
CA ASP A 182 16.00 7.86 -10.49
C ASP A 182 14.93 6.89 -9.95
N GLN A 183 14.88 5.67 -10.47
CA GLN A 183 13.98 4.64 -9.97
C GLN A 183 14.23 4.34 -8.48
N PHE A 184 15.50 4.20 -8.06
CA PHE A 184 15.83 3.96 -6.66
C PHE A 184 15.46 5.15 -5.78
N ASN A 185 15.84 6.36 -6.19
CA ASN A 185 15.60 7.58 -5.43
C ASN A 185 14.10 7.89 -5.27
N LEU A 186 13.27 7.46 -6.23
CA LEU A 186 11.80 7.60 -6.15
C LEU A 186 11.13 6.52 -5.29
N GLY A 187 11.82 5.41 -4.99
CA GLY A 187 11.34 4.34 -4.13
C GLY A 187 11.05 4.80 -2.70
N LEU A 188 10.24 4.04 -1.96
CA LEU A 188 9.95 4.34 -0.54
C LEU A 188 11.13 4.02 0.38
N ASP A 189 11.97 3.08 -0.01
CA ASP A 189 13.22 2.71 0.65
C ASP A 189 14.36 2.63 -0.39
N PRO A 190 14.95 3.79 -0.75
CA PRO A 190 15.94 3.85 -1.82
C PRO A 190 17.16 2.96 -1.57
N ASP A 191 17.59 2.86 -0.31
CA ASP A 191 18.79 2.12 0.08
C ASP A 191 18.64 0.63 -0.21
N THR A 192 17.52 0.05 0.21
CA THR A 192 17.20 -1.36 -0.08
C THR A 192 16.99 -1.59 -1.59
N ALA A 193 16.40 -0.64 -2.32
CA ALA A 193 16.23 -0.77 -3.77
C ALA A 193 17.59 -0.82 -4.51
N ARG A 194 18.57 -0.02 -4.09
CA ARG A 194 19.94 -0.06 -4.62
C ARG A 194 20.65 -1.35 -4.25
N GLU A 195 20.58 -1.73 -2.98
CA GLU A 195 21.22 -2.93 -2.44
C GLU A 195 20.81 -4.17 -3.25
N TYR A 196 19.51 -4.39 -3.44
CA TYR A 196 19.00 -5.57 -4.17
C TYR A 196 19.38 -5.60 -5.65
N HIS A 197 19.50 -4.45 -6.31
CA HIS A 197 20.01 -4.40 -7.67
C HIS A 197 21.50 -4.80 -7.70
N ASP A 198 22.28 -4.24 -6.77
CA ASP A 198 23.74 -4.35 -6.75
C ASP A 198 24.25 -5.69 -6.25
N GLU A 199 23.42 -6.47 -5.56
CA GLU A 199 23.69 -7.88 -5.24
C GLU A 199 24.07 -8.70 -6.49
N THR A 200 23.50 -8.36 -7.65
CA THR A 200 23.74 -9.10 -8.91
C THR A 200 24.40 -8.26 -10.00
N LEU A 201 24.22 -6.94 -9.99
CA LEU A 201 24.75 -6.01 -10.98
C LEU A 201 25.44 -4.80 -10.33
N PRO A 202 26.54 -4.99 -9.58
CA PRO A 202 27.15 -3.94 -8.74
C PRO A 202 27.89 -2.84 -9.52
N LYS A 203 28.23 -3.08 -10.79
CA LYS A 203 29.03 -2.13 -11.58
C LYS A 203 28.21 -0.89 -11.92
N ASP A 204 28.81 0.30 -11.86
CA ASP A 204 28.17 1.56 -12.27
C ASP A 204 27.62 1.51 -13.69
N SER A 205 28.29 0.78 -14.59
CA SER A 205 27.83 0.58 -15.97
C SER A 205 26.49 -0.18 -16.07
N ALA A 206 26.08 -0.90 -15.02
CA ALA A 206 24.77 -1.54 -14.97
C ALA A 206 23.64 -0.55 -14.65
N LYS A 207 23.93 0.61 -14.04
CA LYS A 207 22.95 1.67 -13.74
C LYS A 207 22.46 2.44 -14.97
N VAL A 208 23.06 2.14 -16.13
CA VAL A 208 22.63 2.64 -17.45
C VAL A 208 22.25 1.50 -18.38
N ALA A 209 22.18 0.25 -17.88
CA ALA A 209 21.86 -0.90 -18.70
C ALA A 209 20.36 -1.01 -18.97
N HIS A 210 20.01 -1.35 -20.21
CA HIS A 210 18.62 -1.60 -20.62
C HIS A 210 18.11 -3.00 -20.25
N PHE A 211 18.46 -3.48 -19.05
CA PHE A 211 18.02 -4.76 -18.49
C PHE A 211 18.41 -4.86 -17.01
N CYS A 212 17.78 -5.78 -16.29
CA CYS A 212 18.26 -6.27 -14.99
C CYS A 212 18.67 -7.75 -15.08
N SER A 213 19.16 -8.31 -13.97
CA SER A 213 19.56 -9.71 -13.87
C SER A 213 18.40 -10.70 -14.08
N MET A 214 17.15 -10.27 -13.88
CA MET A 214 15.98 -11.15 -13.98
C MET A 214 15.74 -11.69 -15.39
N CYS A 215 15.82 -10.84 -16.42
CA CYS A 215 15.59 -11.25 -17.81
C CYS A 215 16.87 -11.18 -18.67
N GLY A 216 17.91 -10.50 -18.18
CA GLY A 216 19.12 -10.24 -18.92
C GLY A 216 18.90 -9.40 -20.19
N PRO A 217 19.96 -9.18 -20.99
CA PRO A 217 19.97 -8.22 -22.08
C PRO A 217 19.10 -8.59 -23.29
N LYS A 218 18.73 -9.87 -23.44
CA LYS A 218 18.01 -10.40 -24.60
C LYS A 218 16.51 -10.53 -24.41
N PHE A 219 16.04 -10.69 -23.17
CA PHE A 219 14.64 -11.00 -22.87
C PHE A 219 13.95 -9.94 -22.01
N CYS A 220 14.57 -8.78 -21.80
CA CYS A 220 13.93 -7.68 -21.11
C CYS A 220 12.76 -7.13 -21.94
N SER A 221 11.53 -7.30 -21.43
CA SER A 221 10.30 -6.87 -22.11
C SER A 221 10.26 -5.37 -22.41
N MET A 222 10.75 -4.53 -21.49
CA MET A 222 10.78 -3.08 -21.68
C MET A 222 11.75 -2.66 -22.78
N LYS A 223 12.92 -3.33 -22.86
CA LYS A 223 13.89 -3.10 -23.93
C LYS A 223 13.33 -3.50 -25.29
N ILE A 224 12.73 -4.69 -25.37
CA ILE A 224 12.08 -5.17 -26.60
C ILE A 224 10.97 -4.19 -27.02
N SER A 225 10.18 -3.70 -26.07
CA SER A 225 9.13 -2.70 -26.35
C SER A 225 9.71 -1.39 -26.89
N GLN A 226 10.87 -0.94 -26.37
CA GLN A 226 11.55 0.24 -26.88
C GLN A 226 12.07 0.01 -28.30
N GLU A 227 12.73 -1.12 -28.57
CA GLU A 227 13.22 -1.48 -29.91
C GLU A 227 12.08 -1.53 -30.94
N VAL A 228 10.91 -2.06 -30.55
CA VAL A 228 9.71 -2.07 -31.42
C VAL A 228 9.20 -0.65 -31.68
N ARG A 229 9.19 0.23 -30.68
CA ARG A 229 8.78 1.64 -30.85
C ARG A 229 9.74 2.41 -31.74
N ASP A 230 11.04 2.21 -31.56
CA ASP A 230 12.07 2.85 -32.36
C ASP A 230 11.99 2.38 -33.83
N TYR A 231 11.85 1.07 -34.05
CA TYR A 231 11.61 0.52 -35.39
C TYR A 231 10.36 1.10 -36.05
N ALA A 232 9.25 1.18 -35.30
CA ALA A 232 8.02 1.74 -35.84
C ALA A 232 8.18 3.22 -36.25
N SER A 233 8.77 4.04 -35.38
CA SER A 233 9.05 5.45 -35.65
C SER A 233 9.96 5.64 -36.87
N GLU A 234 11.06 4.87 -36.96
CA GLU A 234 12.00 4.93 -38.09
C GLU A 234 11.36 4.56 -39.44
N HIS A 235 10.35 3.69 -39.41
CA HIS A 235 9.66 3.20 -40.61
C HIS A 235 8.30 3.87 -40.83
N GLY A 236 7.95 4.91 -40.04
CA GLY A 236 6.68 5.61 -40.14
C GLY A 236 5.45 4.75 -39.81
N LEU A 237 5.63 3.69 -39.02
CA LEU A 237 4.61 2.71 -38.64
C LEU A 237 3.88 3.09 -37.34
N ASP A 238 3.89 4.38 -36.99
CA ASP A 238 3.25 4.94 -35.79
C ASP A 238 1.72 4.84 -35.89
N GLY A 239 1.18 3.64 -35.65
CA GLY A 239 -0.25 3.42 -35.43
C GLY A 239 -1.06 2.91 -36.61
N ASP A 240 -0.47 2.42 -37.70
CA ASP A 240 -1.26 1.73 -38.73
C ASP A 240 -1.35 0.23 -38.46
N GLN A 241 -2.58 -0.28 -38.31
CA GLN A 241 -2.85 -1.73 -38.30
C GLN A 241 -2.20 -2.44 -39.49
N GLU A 242 -2.04 -1.74 -40.61
CA GLU A 242 -1.38 -2.21 -41.83
C GLU A 242 0.09 -2.56 -41.63
N ALA A 243 0.82 -1.79 -40.81
CA ALA A 243 2.21 -2.06 -40.47
C ALA A 243 2.38 -3.33 -39.62
N VAL A 244 1.50 -3.50 -38.62
CA VAL A 244 1.48 -4.69 -37.77
C VAL A 244 1.11 -5.93 -38.58
N MET A 245 0.10 -5.82 -39.46
CA MET A 245 -0.31 -6.90 -40.35
C MET A 245 0.83 -7.32 -41.29
N LYS A 246 1.52 -6.36 -41.90
CA LYS A 246 2.65 -6.64 -42.80
C LYS A 246 3.82 -7.30 -42.07
N GLY A 247 4.14 -6.84 -40.86
CA GLY A 247 5.14 -7.49 -40.01
C GLY A 247 4.75 -8.92 -39.62
N MET A 248 3.47 -9.17 -39.34
CA MET A 248 2.96 -10.52 -39.07
C MET A 248 3.03 -11.42 -40.32
N GLU A 249 2.76 -10.90 -41.51
CA GLU A 249 2.92 -11.62 -42.77
C GLU A 249 4.38 -12.00 -43.02
N GLU A 250 5.33 -11.09 -42.80
CA GLU A 250 6.76 -11.34 -42.94
C GLU A 250 7.26 -12.41 -41.95
N GLN A 251 6.82 -12.37 -40.68
CA GLN A 251 7.16 -13.41 -39.71
C GLN A 251 6.51 -14.75 -40.06
N ALA A 252 5.27 -14.75 -40.59
CA ALA A 252 4.61 -15.96 -41.06
C ALA A 252 5.32 -16.57 -42.27
N GLU A 253 5.81 -15.76 -43.22
CA GLU A 253 6.67 -16.23 -44.30
C GLU A 253 7.98 -16.79 -43.79
N LYS A 254 8.65 -16.09 -42.87
CA LYS A 254 9.89 -16.57 -42.27
C LYS A 254 9.70 -17.91 -41.57
N PHE A 255 8.65 -18.05 -40.78
CA PHE A 255 8.28 -19.32 -40.13
C PHE A 255 8.06 -20.44 -41.14
N ARG A 256 7.32 -20.15 -42.24
CA ARG A 256 7.14 -21.11 -43.34
C ARG A 256 8.47 -21.51 -43.98
N HIS A 257 9.36 -20.54 -44.21
CA HIS A 257 10.67 -20.77 -44.83
C HIS A 257 11.63 -21.54 -43.94
N THR A 258 11.55 -21.40 -42.62
CA THR A 258 12.36 -22.15 -41.67
C THR A 258 11.77 -23.52 -41.33
N GLY A 259 10.86 -24.05 -42.15
CA GLY A 259 10.30 -25.39 -41.99
C GLY A 259 9.02 -25.47 -41.17
N SER A 260 8.43 -24.34 -40.76
CA SER A 260 7.23 -24.28 -39.93
C SER A 260 7.34 -25.03 -38.60
N GLU A 261 8.57 -25.13 -38.06
CA GLU A 261 8.83 -25.74 -36.77
C GLU A 261 8.97 -24.67 -35.70
N LEU A 262 8.25 -24.83 -34.59
CA LEU A 262 8.30 -23.92 -33.45
C LEU A 262 9.65 -23.94 -32.74
N TYR A 263 10.37 -25.05 -32.85
CA TYR A 263 11.69 -25.25 -32.24
C TYR A 263 12.67 -25.63 -33.34
N GLN A 264 13.67 -24.79 -33.55
CA GLN A 264 14.78 -25.07 -34.46
C GLN A 264 15.89 -25.77 -33.66
N GLU A 265 16.51 -26.81 -34.21
CA GLU A 265 17.78 -27.31 -33.67
C GLU A 265 18.84 -26.20 -33.83
N VAL A 266 19.52 -25.88 -32.72
CA VAL A 266 20.59 -24.86 -32.66
C VAL A 266 21.95 -25.51 -32.90
#